data_AF-A0A962RB49-F1
#
_entry.id   AF-A0A962RB49-F1
#
_cell.length_a   1.000
_cell.length_b   1.000
_cell.length_c   1.000
_cell.angle_alpha   90.00
_cell.angle_beta   90.00
_cell.angle_gamma   90.00
#
_symmetry.space_group_name_H-M   'P 1'
#
loop_
_entity.id
_entity.type
_entity.pdbx_description
1 polymer ?
#
loop_
_entity_poly.entity_id
_entity_poly.type
_entity_poly.pdbx_seq_one_letter_code
_entity_poly.pdbx_strand_id
1 'polypeptide(L)'
;MFRILSLDGGGIKGAFAASVIATLEENTGCAAADHFDLIAGTSTGGIIAIGLGLGLPARKICDFYAEKGPTIFPGTSLVQRTEGFFRQLFGPKHSQAVLRDALAEVFGQRKFGESKCRLAIPAYDAIGGRIFVIKTAHHERFRYDVDAPAVEVALATSAAPTYFAAAPFPAHA
;
A
#
# COMPACT_ATOMS: atom_id res chain seq x y z
N MET A 1 11.44 14.40 -19.57
CA MET A 1 10.07 13.83 -19.57
C MET A 1 9.80 13.28 -18.18
N PHE A 2 8.62 13.48 -17.61
CA PHE A 2 8.27 12.99 -16.26
C PHE A 2 7.43 11.71 -16.38
N ARG A 3 7.83 10.64 -15.71
CA ARG A 3 7.26 9.28 -15.82
C ARG A 3 6.51 8.92 -14.54
N ILE A 4 5.26 8.48 -14.68
CA ILE A 4 4.40 8.11 -13.55
C ILE A 4 3.98 6.66 -13.68
N LEU A 5 4.15 5.90 -12.59
CA LEU A 5 3.53 4.59 -12.42
C LEU A 5 2.32 4.72 -11.50
N SER A 6 1.15 4.25 -11.94
CA SER A 6 -0.08 4.25 -11.14
C SER A 6 -0.55 2.83 -10.88
N LEU A 7 -0.78 2.49 -9.62
CA LEU A 7 -1.13 1.15 -9.17
C LEU A 7 -2.49 1.13 -8.46
N ASP A 8 -3.42 0.41 -9.04
CA ASP A 8 -4.77 0.29 -8.50
C ASP A 8 -4.81 -0.63 -7.25
N GLY A 9 -5.84 -0.41 -6.44
CA GLY A 9 -6.19 -1.32 -5.35
C GLY A 9 -6.84 -2.61 -5.85
N GLY A 10 -6.99 -3.61 -4.98
CA GLY A 10 -7.65 -4.86 -5.37
C GLY A 10 -7.43 -6.07 -4.45
N GLY A 11 -6.99 -5.87 -3.21
CA GLY A 11 -6.67 -6.96 -2.28
C GLY A 11 -5.56 -7.86 -2.86
N ILE A 12 -5.76 -9.18 -2.79
CA ILE A 12 -4.79 -10.17 -3.30
C ILE A 12 -4.48 -10.01 -4.81
N LYS A 13 -5.36 -9.40 -5.59
CA LYS A 13 -5.17 -9.23 -7.04
C LYS A 13 -3.96 -8.34 -7.39
N GLY A 14 -3.47 -7.53 -6.44
CA GLY A 14 -2.24 -6.77 -6.67
C GLY A 14 -0.99 -7.62 -6.87
N ALA A 15 -1.02 -8.91 -6.50
CA ALA A 15 0.04 -9.86 -6.86
C ALA A 15 0.28 -9.90 -8.38
N PHE A 16 -0.78 -9.73 -9.19
CA PHE A 16 -0.66 -9.63 -10.63
C PHE A 16 0.10 -8.37 -11.06
N ALA A 17 -0.26 -7.21 -10.50
CA ALA A 17 0.43 -5.95 -10.79
C ALA A 17 1.91 -6.01 -10.38
N ALA A 18 2.21 -6.57 -9.20
CA ALA A 18 3.59 -6.79 -8.76
C ALA A 18 4.35 -7.72 -9.73
N SER A 19 3.71 -8.78 -10.22
CA SER A 19 4.32 -9.74 -11.16
C SER A 19 4.68 -9.09 -12.49
N VAL A 20 3.79 -8.25 -13.04
CA VAL A 20 4.08 -7.47 -14.25
C VAL A 20 5.31 -6.58 -14.06
N ILE A 21 5.41 -5.90 -12.91
CA ILE A 21 6.56 -5.05 -12.60
C ILE A 21 7.82 -5.89 -12.42
N ALA A 22 7.75 -7.05 -11.77
CA ALA A 22 8.89 -7.96 -11.62
C ALA A 22 9.42 -8.41 -12.98
N THR A 23 8.55 -8.79 -13.92
CA THR A 23 8.96 -9.13 -15.29
C THR A 23 9.58 -7.92 -16.02
N LEU A 24 9.10 -6.70 -15.78
CA LEU A 24 9.70 -5.49 -16.34
C LEU A 24 11.10 -5.22 -15.76
N GLU A 25 11.28 -5.36 -14.45
CA GLU A 25 12.59 -5.22 -13.80
C GLU A 25 13.58 -6.29 -14.32
N GLU A 26 13.14 -7.55 -14.46
CA GLU A 26 13.94 -8.66 -15.00
C GLU A 26 14.37 -8.39 -16.46
N ASN A 27 13.45 -7.93 -17.31
CA ASN A 27 13.73 -7.69 -18.73
C ASN A 27 14.60 -6.44 -18.98
N THR A 28 14.51 -5.43 -18.11
CA THR A 28 15.22 -4.16 -18.28
C THR A 28 16.49 -4.05 -17.44
N GLY A 29 16.62 -4.87 -16.39
CA GLY A 29 17.66 -4.73 -15.38
C GLY A 29 17.56 -3.45 -14.53
N CYS A 30 16.44 -2.73 -14.62
CA CYS A 30 16.23 -1.43 -13.97
C CYS A 30 15.13 -1.54 -12.92
N ALA A 31 15.41 -1.09 -11.69
CA ALA A 31 14.41 -1.06 -10.64
C ALA A 31 13.33 0.00 -10.93
N ALA A 32 12.09 -0.28 -10.53
CA ALA A 32 10.98 0.64 -10.79
C ALA A 32 11.23 2.06 -10.22
N ALA A 33 11.85 2.14 -9.03
CA ALA A 33 12.18 3.42 -8.40
C ALA A 33 13.25 4.24 -9.14
N ASP A 34 14.09 3.60 -9.96
CA ASP A 34 15.10 4.28 -10.78
C ASP A 34 14.53 4.67 -12.16
N HIS A 35 13.45 4.01 -12.58
CA HIS A 35 12.77 4.30 -13.84
C HIS A 35 11.64 5.33 -13.72
N PHE A 36 10.90 5.38 -12.63
CA PHE A 36 9.77 6.31 -12.48
C PHE A 36 10.13 7.52 -11.63
N ASP A 37 9.60 8.69 -12.00
CA ASP A 37 9.77 9.93 -11.23
C ASP A 37 8.75 10.07 -10.09
N LEU A 38 7.63 9.33 -10.19
CA LEU A 38 6.56 9.23 -9.22
C LEU A 38 5.88 7.86 -9.32
N ILE A 39 5.62 7.23 -8.18
CA ILE A 39 4.75 6.06 -8.06
C ILE A 39 3.54 6.43 -7.21
N ALA A 40 2.34 6.30 -7.78
CA ALA A 40 1.08 6.48 -7.09
C ALA A 40 0.41 5.14 -6.88
N GLY A 41 -0.24 4.95 -5.73
CA GLY A 41 -0.93 3.69 -5.47
C GLY A 41 -1.97 3.78 -4.36
N THR A 42 -3.09 3.07 -4.55
CA THR A 42 -4.20 3.01 -3.58
C THR A 42 -4.34 1.60 -3.00
N SER A 43 -4.55 1.47 -1.69
CA SER A 43 -4.69 0.18 -1.00
C SER A 43 -3.50 -0.74 -1.29
N THR A 44 -3.74 -1.97 -1.77
CA THR A 44 -2.70 -2.87 -2.25
C THR A 44 -1.72 -2.18 -3.22
N GLY A 45 -2.20 -1.36 -4.15
CA GLY A 45 -1.34 -0.60 -5.05
C GLY A 45 -0.44 0.38 -4.29
N GLY A 46 -0.92 0.94 -3.18
CA GLY A 46 -0.14 1.77 -2.27
C GLY A 46 0.94 0.98 -1.51
N ILE A 47 0.63 -0.24 -1.06
CA ILE A 47 1.63 -1.16 -0.46
C ILE A 47 2.74 -1.44 -1.47
N ILE A 48 2.37 -1.78 -2.71
CA ILE A 48 3.35 -2.04 -3.79
C ILE A 48 4.17 -0.78 -4.07
N ALA A 49 3.53 0.38 -4.22
CA ALA A 49 4.20 1.65 -4.45
C ALA A 49 5.23 1.99 -3.37
N ILE A 50 4.87 1.81 -2.09
CA ILE A 50 5.77 2.02 -0.95
C ILE A 50 6.96 1.05 -1.02
N GLY A 51 6.70 -0.24 -1.28
CA GLY A 51 7.76 -1.24 -1.40
C GLY A 51 8.77 -0.90 -2.50
N LEU A 52 8.28 -0.58 -3.70
CA LEU A 52 9.11 -0.19 -4.83
C LEU A 52 9.88 1.10 -4.52
N GLY A 53 9.20 2.11 -3.98
CA GLY A 53 9.82 3.38 -3.59
C GLY A 53 10.95 3.22 -2.59
N LEU A 54 10.78 2.34 -1.60
CA LEU A 54 11.83 1.96 -0.63
C LEU A 54 12.94 1.09 -1.24
N GLY A 55 12.94 0.85 -2.55
CA GLY A 55 13.94 0.11 -3.29
C GLY A 55 13.85 -1.40 -3.13
N LEU A 56 12.70 -1.94 -2.75
CA LEU A 56 12.49 -3.40 -2.78
C LEU A 56 12.30 -3.87 -4.23
N PRO A 57 12.95 -4.97 -4.64
CA PRO A 57 12.66 -5.60 -5.91
C PRO A 57 11.18 -5.97 -5.99
N ALA A 58 10.54 -5.74 -7.12
CA ALA A 58 9.14 -6.11 -7.35
C ALA A 58 8.92 -7.61 -7.11
N ARG A 59 9.92 -8.44 -7.41
CA ARG A 59 9.87 -9.88 -7.12
C ARG A 59 9.65 -10.18 -5.63
N LYS A 60 10.33 -9.46 -4.73
CA LYS A 60 10.15 -9.62 -3.28
C LYS A 60 8.74 -9.21 -2.84
N ILE A 61 8.12 -8.25 -3.53
CA ILE A 61 6.73 -7.85 -3.30
C ILE A 61 5.77 -8.94 -3.79
N CYS A 62 6.05 -9.58 -4.93
CA CYS A 62 5.29 -10.76 -5.39
C CYS A 62 5.33 -11.89 -4.36
N ASP A 63 6.53 -12.22 -3.88
CA ASP A 63 6.75 -13.30 -2.91
C ASP A 63 5.99 -12.99 -1.60
N PHE A 64 6.00 -11.73 -1.13
CA PHE A 64 5.16 -11.29 -0.02
C PHE A 64 3.67 -11.60 -0.22
N TYR A 65 3.11 -11.29 -1.39
CA TYR A 65 1.70 -11.60 -1.68
C TYR A 65 1.45 -13.11 -1.84
N ALA A 66 2.40 -13.86 -2.38
CA ALA A 66 2.28 -15.31 -2.51
C ALA A 66 2.27 -16.01 -1.15
N GLU A 67 3.16 -15.59 -0.24
CA GLU A 67 3.35 -16.22 1.07
C GLU A 67 2.33 -15.73 2.11
N LYS A 68 2.15 -14.41 2.23
CA LYS A 68 1.32 -13.79 3.27
C LYS A 68 -0.11 -13.50 2.78
N GLY A 69 -0.34 -13.52 1.48
CA GLY A 69 -1.64 -13.20 0.87
C GLY A 69 -2.82 -14.02 1.41
N PRO A 70 -2.72 -15.36 1.53
CA PRO A 70 -3.80 -16.18 2.09
C PRO A 70 -4.15 -15.83 3.54
N THR A 71 -3.17 -15.38 4.33
CA THR A 71 -3.34 -14.99 5.74
C THR A 71 -3.90 -13.58 5.88
N ILE A 72 -3.46 -12.65 5.02
CA ILE A 72 -3.87 -11.24 5.03
C ILE A 72 -5.25 -11.04 4.35
N PHE A 73 -5.52 -11.80 3.29
CA PHE A 73 -6.73 -11.73 2.47
C PHE A 73 -7.44 -13.09 2.41
N PRO A 74 -7.94 -13.62 3.53
CA PRO A 74 -8.66 -14.89 3.54
C PRO A 74 -9.89 -14.78 2.61
N GLY A 75 -9.98 -15.68 1.63
CA GLY A 75 -10.95 -15.58 0.56
C GLY A 75 -12.39 -15.64 1.06
N THR A 76 -13.16 -14.58 0.81
CA THR A 76 -14.62 -14.67 0.84
C THR A 76 -15.04 -15.40 -0.44
N SER A 77 -15.62 -16.60 -0.31
CA SER A 77 -16.11 -17.38 -1.44
C SER A 77 -17.00 -16.53 -2.36
N LEU A 78 -16.85 -16.69 -3.68
CA LEU A 78 -17.63 -16.04 -4.74
C LEU A 78 -19.15 -16.09 -4.52
N VAL A 79 -19.62 -17.08 -3.75
CA VAL A 79 -21.03 -17.36 -3.42
C VAL A 79 -21.67 -16.31 -2.49
N GLN A 80 -20.89 -15.53 -1.73
CA GLN A 80 -21.44 -14.57 -0.76
C GLN A 80 -21.59 -13.13 -1.29
N ARG A 81 -21.32 -12.88 -2.58
CA ARG A 81 -21.21 -11.54 -3.17
C ARG A 81 -22.50 -10.69 -3.16
N THR A 82 -23.67 -11.25 -2.89
CA THR A 82 -24.93 -10.49 -2.93
C THR A 82 -25.57 -10.26 -1.57
N GLU A 83 -25.39 -11.16 -0.59
CA GLU A 83 -25.97 -11.01 0.76
C GLU A 83 -24.95 -10.57 1.84
N GLY A 84 -23.64 -10.71 1.58
CA GLY A 84 -22.59 -10.49 2.58
C GLY A 84 -22.19 -9.04 2.83
N PHE A 85 -22.54 -8.10 1.94
CA PHE A 85 -22.12 -6.69 2.04
C PHE A 85 -22.68 -5.99 3.29
N PHE A 86 -23.86 -6.39 3.77
CA PHE A 86 -24.49 -5.84 4.97
C PHE A 86 -24.17 -6.61 6.26
N ARG A 87 -23.83 -7.90 6.17
CA ARG A 87 -23.62 -8.74 7.37
C ARG A 87 -22.19 -8.60 7.96
N GLN A 88 -21.25 -8.10 7.16
CA GLN A 88 -19.89 -7.74 7.58
C GLN A 88 -19.81 -6.36 8.28
N LEU A 89 -20.96 -5.72 8.58
CA LEU A 89 -20.97 -4.54 9.46
C LEU A 89 -20.74 -4.88 10.95
N PHE A 90 -20.85 -6.15 11.36
CA PHE A 90 -20.89 -6.55 12.78
C PHE A 90 -19.88 -7.65 13.20
N GLY A 91 -18.61 -7.56 12.74
CA GLY A 91 -17.44 -8.16 13.41
C GLY A 91 -16.56 -9.13 12.58
N PRO A 92 -15.33 -9.49 13.03
CA PRO A 92 -14.57 -9.08 14.21
C PRO A 92 -13.20 -8.39 13.92
N LYS A 93 -12.57 -7.90 15.00
CA LYS A 93 -11.29 -7.17 15.13
C LYS A 93 -9.99 -7.90 14.67
N HIS A 94 -10.03 -8.71 13.61
CA HIS A 94 -8.86 -9.45 13.12
C HIS A 94 -8.64 -9.25 11.62
N SER A 95 -7.59 -8.49 11.30
CA SER A 95 -6.94 -8.38 9.99
C SER A 95 -5.81 -7.32 10.03
N GLN A 96 -5.98 -6.23 10.79
CA GLN A 96 -5.03 -5.11 10.80
C GLN A 96 -3.71 -5.43 11.52
N ALA A 97 -3.74 -6.16 12.64
CA ALA A 97 -2.51 -6.58 13.34
C ALA A 97 -1.69 -7.54 12.46
N VAL A 98 -2.35 -8.52 11.83
CA VAL A 98 -1.72 -9.47 10.89
C VAL A 98 -1.10 -8.74 9.70
N LEU A 99 -1.84 -7.81 9.08
CA LEU A 99 -1.31 -6.99 8.00
C LEU A 99 -0.14 -6.12 8.49
N ARG A 100 -0.25 -5.50 9.66
CA ARG A 100 0.82 -4.68 10.25
C ARG A 100 2.09 -5.50 10.44
N ASP A 101 2.00 -6.67 11.05
CA ASP A 101 3.15 -7.54 11.32
C ASP A 101 3.79 -7.99 10.00
N ALA A 102 2.98 -8.40 9.03
CA ALA A 102 3.47 -8.80 7.72
C ALA A 102 4.14 -7.63 6.95
N LEU A 103 3.58 -6.41 7.04
CA LEU A 103 4.21 -5.22 6.48
C LEU A 103 5.48 -4.83 7.23
N ALA A 104 5.54 -5.03 8.55
CA ALA A 104 6.72 -4.77 9.36
C ALA A 104 7.87 -5.73 9.03
N GLU A 105 7.58 -6.99 8.67
CA GLU A 105 8.60 -7.93 8.16
C GLU A 105 9.23 -7.43 6.84
N VAL A 106 8.44 -6.80 5.95
CA VAL A 106 8.90 -6.37 4.63
C VAL A 106 9.53 -4.97 4.65
N PHE A 107 8.90 -4.03 5.35
CA PHE A 107 9.33 -2.63 5.41
C PHE A 107 10.29 -2.36 6.57
N GLY A 108 10.27 -3.17 7.62
CA GLY A 108 11.07 -2.93 8.82
C GLY A 108 10.64 -1.63 9.51
N GLN A 109 11.63 -0.92 10.05
CA GLN A 109 11.44 0.38 10.71
C GLN A 109 11.64 1.58 9.77
N ARG A 110 11.58 1.35 8.44
CA ARG A 110 11.83 2.41 7.45
C ARG A 110 10.74 3.47 7.48
N LYS A 111 11.17 4.73 7.37
CA LYS A 111 10.27 5.87 7.18
C LYS A 111 9.84 5.99 5.73
N PHE A 112 8.65 6.53 5.53
CA PHE A 112 8.08 6.77 4.20
C PHE A 112 8.96 7.69 3.34
N GLY A 113 9.60 8.69 3.96
CA GLY A 113 10.52 9.61 3.32
C GLY A 113 11.85 9.01 2.88
N GLU A 114 12.19 7.78 3.28
CA GLU A 114 13.39 7.06 2.80
C GLU A 114 13.22 6.51 1.38
N SER A 115 12.03 6.66 0.79
CA SER A 115 11.77 6.29 -0.59
C SER A 115 12.72 7.01 -1.56
N LYS A 116 13.32 6.25 -2.48
CA LYS A 116 14.15 6.75 -3.58
C LYS A 116 13.33 7.44 -4.67
N CYS A 117 12.07 7.07 -4.81
CA CYS A 117 11.13 7.65 -5.76
C CYS A 117 10.08 8.52 -5.04
N ARG A 118 9.51 9.51 -5.73
CA ARG A 118 8.35 10.24 -5.18
C ARG A 118 7.17 9.29 -5.05
N LEU A 119 6.44 9.39 -3.95
CA LEU A 119 5.24 8.58 -3.69
C LEU A 119 4.03 9.49 -3.49
N ALA A 120 2.86 9.02 -3.95
CA ALA A 120 1.57 9.62 -3.67
C ALA A 120 0.56 8.51 -3.33
N ILE A 121 0.18 8.43 -2.05
CA ILE A 121 -0.58 7.33 -1.49
C ILE A 121 -1.89 7.89 -0.94
N PRO A 122 -3.02 7.73 -1.65
CA PRO A 122 -4.33 8.16 -1.17
C PRO A 122 -4.80 7.31 0.01
N ALA A 123 -5.43 7.98 0.98
CA ALA A 123 -6.14 7.40 2.10
C ALA A 123 -7.41 8.24 2.37
N TYR A 124 -8.33 7.69 3.15
CA TYR A 124 -9.56 8.39 3.55
C TYR A 124 -9.58 8.61 5.05
N ASP A 125 -9.71 9.86 5.47
CA ASP A 125 -9.91 10.24 6.86
C ASP A 125 -11.39 10.04 7.22
N ALA A 126 -11.68 8.92 7.87
CA ALA A 126 -13.04 8.55 8.26
C ALA A 126 -13.63 9.45 9.36
N ILE A 127 -12.80 10.16 10.13
CA ILE A 127 -13.24 11.06 11.20
C ILE A 127 -13.57 12.44 10.62
N GLY A 128 -12.64 12.97 9.82
CA GLY A 128 -12.77 14.29 9.19
C GLY A 128 -13.57 14.31 7.89
N GLY A 129 -13.93 13.15 7.34
CA GLY A 129 -14.72 13.04 6.10
C GLY A 129 -14.00 13.56 4.85
N ARG A 130 -12.67 13.42 4.80
CA ARG A 130 -11.82 14.04 3.76
C ARG A 130 -10.83 13.06 3.15
N ILE A 131 -10.48 13.32 1.88
CA ILE A 131 -9.40 12.60 1.21
C ILE A 131 -8.07 13.12 1.74
N PHE A 132 -7.17 12.21 2.06
CA PHE A 132 -5.83 12.52 2.51
C PHE A 132 -4.82 11.86 1.57
N VAL A 133 -3.95 12.65 0.94
CA VAL A 133 -2.92 12.11 0.02
C VAL A 133 -1.57 12.23 0.70
N ILE A 134 -1.08 11.10 1.20
CA ILE A 134 0.20 10.97 1.89
C ILE A 134 1.31 10.99 0.84
N LYS A 135 2.27 11.92 0.94
CA LYS A 135 3.30 12.13 -0.10
C LYS A 135 4.69 12.29 0.46
N THR A 136 5.68 11.72 -0.22
CA THR A 136 7.08 12.02 0.08
C THR A 136 7.41 13.46 -0.31
N ALA A 137 8.63 13.93 -0.02
CA ALA A 137 9.02 15.31 -0.31
C ALA A 137 9.01 15.61 -1.81
N HIS A 138 7.97 16.29 -2.31
CA HIS A 138 7.89 16.73 -3.71
C HIS A 138 8.47 18.14 -3.91
N HIS A 139 8.59 18.90 -2.82
CA HIS A 139 9.16 20.25 -2.75
C HIS A 139 9.77 20.46 -1.35
N GLU A 140 10.74 21.36 -1.21
CA GLU A 140 11.41 21.65 0.08
C GLU A 140 10.43 22.02 1.21
N ARG A 141 9.33 22.69 0.84
CA ARG A 141 8.26 23.10 1.75
C ARG A 141 7.22 22.03 2.06
N PHE A 142 7.17 20.92 1.30
CA PHE A 142 6.11 19.93 1.39
C PHE A 142 6.68 18.59 1.84
N ARG A 143 7.08 18.52 3.11
CA ARG A 143 7.76 17.38 3.74
C ARG A 143 6.99 16.79 4.92
N TYR A 144 5.68 17.02 5.01
CA TYR A 144 4.89 16.71 6.20
C TYR A 144 4.80 15.20 6.53
N ASP A 145 4.79 14.33 5.52
CA ASP A 145 4.63 12.87 5.73
C ASP A 145 5.95 12.10 5.79
N VAL A 146 7.11 12.76 5.63
CA VAL A 146 8.38 12.06 5.39
C VAL A 146 8.84 11.21 6.58
N ASP A 147 8.47 11.61 7.80
CA ASP A 147 8.83 10.90 9.02
C ASP A 147 7.82 9.81 9.42
N ALA A 148 6.71 9.69 8.69
CA ALA A 148 5.73 8.64 8.96
C ALA A 148 6.34 7.25 8.74
N PRO A 149 6.11 6.27 9.62
CA PRO A 149 6.55 4.90 9.35
C PRO A 149 5.87 4.36 8.09
N ALA A 150 6.64 3.71 7.21
CA ALA A 150 6.11 3.19 5.94
C ALA A 150 4.96 2.20 6.15
N VAL A 151 5.02 1.42 7.23
CA VAL A 151 3.95 0.49 7.66
C VAL A 151 2.65 1.23 7.95
N GLU A 152 2.69 2.39 8.62
CA GLU A 152 1.47 3.16 8.95
C GLU A 152 0.83 3.75 7.70
N VAL A 153 1.65 4.24 6.75
CA VAL A 153 1.15 4.73 5.46
C VAL A 153 0.47 3.61 4.67
N ALA A 154 1.09 2.43 4.65
CA ALA A 154 0.56 1.24 4.00
C ALA A 154 -0.74 0.74 4.64
N LEU A 155 -0.84 0.81 5.97
CA LEU A 155 -2.07 0.50 6.71
C LEU A 155 -3.16 1.55 6.42
N ALA A 156 -2.84 2.84 6.42
CA ALA A 156 -3.79 3.92 6.18
C ALA A 156 -4.45 3.84 4.80
N THR A 157 -3.69 3.52 3.75
CA THR A 157 -4.24 3.35 2.39
C THR A 157 -4.99 2.03 2.21
N SER A 158 -4.63 1.00 2.97
CA SER A 158 -5.22 -0.34 2.87
C SER A 158 -6.40 -0.55 3.82
N ALA A 159 -6.68 0.41 4.70
CA ALA A 159 -7.77 0.38 5.65
C ALA A 159 -9.13 0.56 4.94
N ALA A 160 -9.59 -0.48 4.24
CA ALA A 160 -10.94 -0.52 3.72
C ALA A 160 -11.92 -0.53 4.91
N PRO A 161 -12.89 0.41 4.99
CA PRO A 161 -13.77 0.61 6.16
C PRO A 161 -14.54 -0.64 6.63
N THR A 162 -14.68 -1.64 5.76
CA THR A 162 -15.39 -2.91 6.01
C THR A 162 -14.45 -4.11 6.25
N TYR A 163 -13.14 -3.97 6.02
CA TYR A 163 -12.15 -5.06 6.13
C TYR A 163 -11.06 -4.82 7.18
N PHE A 164 -10.77 -3.57 7.52
CA PHE A 164 -9.71 -3.20 8.48
C PHE A 164 -10.17 -2.02 9.34
N ALA A 165 -9.76 -2.00 10.61
CA ALA A 165 -9.99 -0.84 11.45
C ALA A 165 -9.16 0.37 10.96
N ALA A 166 -9.66 1.58 11.19
CA ALA A 166 -8.97 2.81 10.82
C ALA A 166 -7.58 2.85 11.46
N ALA A 167 -6.54 3.06 10.65
CA ALA A 167 -5.19 3.26 11.16
C ALA A 167 -5.06 4.69 11.70
N PRO A 168 -4.57 4.89 12.94
CA PRO A 168 -4.27 6.23 13.43
C PRO A 168 -3.11 6.80 12.61
N PHE A 169 -3.33 7.94 11.97
CA PHE A 169 -2.31 8.66 11.22
C PHE A 169 -2.27 10.11 11.68
N PRO A 170 -1.10 10.71 11.91
CA PRO A 170 -1.01 12.10 12.35
C PRO A 170 -1.66 13.02 11.32
N ALA A 171 -2.61 13.85 11.78
CA ALA A 171 -3.21 14.88 10.97
C ALA A 171 -2.22 16.04 10.80
N HIS A 172 -2.05 16.50 9.56
CA HIS A 172 -1.38 17.78 9.31
C HIS A 172 -2.30 18.89 9.81
N ALA A 173 -1.79 19.72 10.73
CA ALA A 173 -2.42 20.97 11.13
C ALA A 173 -2.24 22.03 10.04
#